data_AF-A0A7J6Q6Y2-F1
#
_entry.id   AF-A0A7J6Q6Y2-F1
#
_cell.length_a   1.000
_cell.length_b   1.000
_cell.length_c   1.000
_cell.angle_alpha   90.00
_cell.angle_beta   90.00
_cell.angle_gamma   90.00
#
_symmetry.space_group_name_H-M   'P 1'
#
loop_
_entity.id
_entity.type
_entity.pdbx_description
1 polymer ?
#
loop_
_entity_poly.entity_id
_entity_poly.type
_entity_poly.pdbx_seq_one_letter_code
_entity_poly.pdbx_strand_id
1 'polypeptide(L)'
;SDAEYRRTVCAMLCIYWICTDNYCDFTKNQAPADRLSRDSWRTLQWWIENVVKLTGDPVAVDAMLCFMAIHDLGKIRDIRRDLSPGICDHDKALLYIIENTPQVLPSYLRLPPFYQKLIHCALSVEFNFGQFLQGENLPANLMKVKTMLGDEGKDAVSFYLFHIFVDIAGTSGTRTWEGSLTMDQSLYSTFQDGVDCLEMLTTESVDEVYKSYLTRRARSFGEDVVSRSDFALARLACQARVSDISDAEEVMA
;
A
#
# COMPACT_ATOMS: atom_id res chain seq x y z
N SER A 1 -0.18 3.17 -20.29
CA SER A 1 -0.82 4.40 -20.81
C SER A 1 -0.06 5.60 -20.26
N ASP A 2 -0.24 6.82 -20.79
CA ASP A 2 0.40 8.03 -20.23
C ASP A 2 0.03 8.26 -18.75
N ALA A 3 -1.21 7.93 -18.39
CA ALA A 3 -1.68 8.04 -17.01
C ALA A 3 -0.93 7.11 -16.03
N GLU A 4 -0.76 5.82 -16.36
CA GLU A 4 0.00 4.89 -15.52
C GLU A 4 1.47 5.34 -15.42
N TYR A 5 2.09 5.71 -16.54
CA TYR A 5 3.47 6.23 -16.55
C TYR A 5 3.65 7.40 -15.58
N ARG A 6 2.75 8.39 -15.62
CA ARG A 6 2.77 9.54 -14.71
C ARG A 6 2.60 9.15 -13.24
N ARG A 7 1.76 8.18 -12.93
CA ARG A 7 1.58 7.65 -11.56
C ARG A 7 2.83 6.94 -11.08
N THR A 8 3.39 6.05 -11.89
CA THR A 8 4.63 5.32 -11.58
C THR A 8 5.79 6.28 -11.32
N VAL A 9 5.98 7.31 -12.16
CA VAL A 9 7.03 8.32 -11.96
C VAL A 9 6.82 9.07 -10.64
N CYS A 10 5.59 9.46 -10.31
CA CYS A 10 5.29 10.13 -9.04
C CYS A 10 5.54 9.22 -7.83
N ALA A 11 5.20 7.93 -7.91
CA ALA A 11 5.50 6.95 -6.86
C ALA A 11 7.02 6.78 -6.65
N MET A 12 7.80 6.74 -7.74
CA MET A 12 9.27 6.70 -7.68
C MET A 12 9.86 7.98 -7.06
N LEU A 13 9.28 9.16 -7.34
CA LEU A 13 9.65 10.40 -6.66
C LEU A 13 9.29 10.36 -5.17
N CYS A 14 8.16 9.75 -4.80
CA CYS A 14 7.81 9.52 -3.39
C CYS A 14 8.87 8.68 -2.68
N ILE A 15 9.34 7.58 -3.31
CA ILE A 15 10.47 6.79 -2.78
C ILE A 15 11.68 7.68 -2.57
N TYR A 16 12.05 8.51 -3.55
CA TYR A 16 13.19 9.42 -3.43
C TYR A 16 13.06 10.39 -2.25
N TRP A 17 11.93 11.09 -2.11
CA TRP A 17 11.73 12.03 -1.02
C TRP A 17 11.74 11.35 0.35
N ILE A 18 11.15 10.16 0.45
CA ILE A 18 11.14 9.36 1.67
C ILE A 18 12.57 8.91 2.02
N CYS A 19 13.32 8.35 1.07
CA CYS A 19 14.68 7.88 1.31
C CYS A 19 15.69 9.01 1.62
N THR A 20 15.38 10.25 1.23
CA THR A 20 16.23 11.42 1.47
C THR A 20 15.75 12.31 2.61
N ASP A 21 14.75 11.85 3.39
CA ASP A 21 14.11 12.61 4.47
C ASP A 21 13.59 14.01 4.00
N ASN A 22 13.20 14.11 2.73
CA ASN A 22 12.76 15.35 2.11
C ASN A 22 11.24 15.57 2.26
N TYR A 23 10.84 15.84 3.50
CA TYR A 23 9.45 16.17 3.86
C TYR A 23 8.87 17.35 3.06
N CYS A 24 9.68 18.39 2.81
CA CYS A 24 9.20 19.62 2.19
C CYS A 24 8.72 19.37 0.76
N ASP A 25 9.49 18.61 -0.02
CA ASP A 25 9.08 18.26 -1.38
C ASP A 25 7.95 17.23 -1.38
N PHE A 26 7.98 16.23 -0.47
CA PHE A 26 6.89 15.26 -0.34
C PHE A 26 5.53 15.94 -0.07
N THR A 27 5.50 16.98 0.76
CA THR A 27 4.27 17.66 1.20
C THR A 27 3.94 18.95 0.44
N LYS A 28 4.74 19.32 -0.56
CA LYS A 28 4.73 20.67 -1.18
C LYS A 28 3.36 21.17 -1.60
N ASN A 29 2.54 20.29 -2.18
CA ASN A 29 1.21 20.62 -2.71
C ASN A 29 0.03 20.16 -1.85
N GLN A 30 0.29 19.67 -0.64
CA GLN A 30 -0.76 19.37 0.32
C GLN A 30 -1.26 20.66 0.95
N ALA A 31 -2.59 20.78 1.08
CA ALA A 31 -3.23 21.89 1.77
C ALA A 31 -2.70 21.99 3.21
N PRO A 32 -2.43 23.19 3.75
CA PRO A 32 -1.83 23.31 5.09
C PRO A 32 -2.60 22.62 6.22
N ALA A 33 -3.93 22.53 6.11
CA ALA A 33 -4.79 21.88 7.09
C ALA A 33 -4.69 20.34 7.05
N ASP A 34 -4.55 19.78 5.85
CA ASP A 34 -4.55 18.32 5.63
C ASP A 34 -3.13 17.76 5.53
N ARG A 35 -2.11 18.63 5.52
CA ARG A 35 -0.73 18.26 5.29
C ARG A 35 -0.26 17.20 6.29
N LEU A 36 0.40 16.17 5.76
CA LEU A 36 1.07 15.14 6.56
C LEU A 36 1.95 15.81 7.61
N SER A 37 1.69 15.53 8.88
CA SER A 37 2.39 16.16 9.99
C SER A 37 3.85 15.72 10.07
N ARG A 38 4.67 16.53 10.75
CA ARG A 38 6.07 16.19 11.02
C ARG A 38 6.23 14.94 11.89
N ASP A 39 5.28 14.68 12.80
CA ASP A 39 5.33 13.50 13.65
C ASP A 39 4.97 12.24 12.88
N SER A 40 3.92 12.28 12.06
CA SER A 40 3.61 11.20 11.11
C SER A 40 4.77 10.94 10.14
N TRP A 41 5.43 11.98 9.65
CA TRP A 41 6.63 11.82 8.83
C TRP A 41 7.78 11.13 9.58
N ARG A 42 8.02 11.46 10.84
CA ARG A 42 9.04 10.77 11.66
C ARG A 42 8.69 9.30 11.86
N THR A 43 7.41 8.98 12.07
CA THR A 43 6.96 7.59 12.16
C THR A 43 7.18 6.85 10.83
N LEU A 44 6.90 7.48 9.70
CA LEU A 44 7.21 6.95 8.37
C LEU A 44 8.71 6.70 8.20
N GLN A 45 9.56 7.67 8.56
CA GLN A 45 11.03 7.53 8.51
C GLN A 45 11.52 6.37 9.37
N TRP A 46 10.96 6.22 10.57
CA TRP A 46 11.29 5.08 11.44
C TRP A 46 10.87 3.75 10.81
N TRP A 47 9.66 3.67 10.24
CA TRP A 47 9.13 2.47 9.60
C TRP A 47 9.99 2.03 8.41
N ILE A 48 10.38 2.95 7.52
CA ILE A 48 11.20 2.61 6.35
C ILE A 48 12.61 2.13 6.75
N GLU A 49 13.17 2.66 7.83
CA GLU A 49 14.53 2.35 8.27
C GLU A 49 14.55 1.02 9.03
N ASN A 50 13.60 0.82 9.95
CA ASN A 50 13.67 -0.26 10.93
C ASN A 50 12.83 -1.48 10.55
N VAL A 51 11.75 -1.30 9.79
CA VAL A 51 10.80 -2.37 9.44
C VAL A 51 10.92 -2.77 7.98
N VAL A 52 10.89 -1.79 7.06
CA VAL A 52 11.09 -2.04 5.63
C VAL A 52 12.57 -2.25 5.29
N LYS A 53 13.47 -1.64 6.09
CA LYS A 53 14.94 -1.67 5.91
C LYS A 53 15.40 -1.13 4.55
N LEU A 54 14.70 -0.12 4.05
CA LEU A 54 14.92 0.41 2.71
C LEU A 54 16.12 1.36 2.64
N THR A 55 16.28 2.27 3.60
CA THR A 55 17.29 3.34 3.56
C THR A 55 18.71 2.89 3.94
N GLY A 56 18.84 1.75 4.61
CA GLY A 56 20.15 1.18 5.01
C GLY A 56 20.83 0.33 3.94
N ASP A 57 20.13 0.00 2.84
CA ASP A 57 20.64 -0.85 1.76
C ASP A 57 20.29 -0.23 0.39
N PRO A 58 21.27 0.31 -0.36
CA PRO A 58 21.04 0.82 -1.71
C PRO A 58 20.42 -0.19 -2.67
N VAL A 59 20.64 -1.50 -2.44
CA VAL A 59 20.04 -2.57 -3.25
C VAL A 59 18.56 -2.73 -2.94
N ALA A 60 18.12 -2.45 -1.71
CA ALA A 60 16.70 -2.42 -1.35
C ALA A 60 15.97 -1.29 -2.09
N VAL A 61 16.59 -0.10 -2.14
CA VAL A 61 16.05 1.05 -2.89
C VAL A 61 15.95 0.71 -4.38
N ASP A 62 17.02 0.16 -4.97
CA ASP A 62 17.05 -0.29 -6.37
C ASP A 62 15.97 -1.34 -6.65
N ALA A 63 15.79 -2.32 -5.74
CA ALA A 63 14.74 -3.32 -5.85
C ALA A 63 13.33 -2.72 -5.82
N MET A 64 13.06 -1.77 -4.91
CA MET A 64 11.76 -1.11 -4.83
C MET A 64 11.48 -0.23 -6.04
N LEU A 65 12.48 0.52 -6.53
CA LEU A 65 12.37 1.30 -7.77
C LEU A 65 12.15 0.40 -8.99
N CYS A 66 12.86 -0.73 -9.07
CA CYS A 66 12.65 -1.75 -10.09
C CYS A 66 11.23 -2.30 -10.01
N PHE A 67 10.74 -2.62 -8.82
CA PHE A 67 9.39 -3.12 -8.63
C PHE A 67 8.35 -2.12 -9.11
N MET A 68 8.45 -0.85 -8.70
CA MET A 68 7.57 0.21 -9.18
C MET A 68 7.62 0.35 -10.71
N ALA A 69 8.79 0.25 -11.33
CA ALA A 69 8.90 0.38 -12.78
C ALA A 69 8.21 -0.77 -13.55
N ILE A 70 8.10 -1.96 -12.96
CA ILE A 70 7.55 -3.15 -13.64
C ILE A 70 6.13 -3.52 -13.22
N HIS A 71 5.66 -3.12 -12.02
CA HIS A 71 4.40 -3.62 -11.45
C HIS A 71 3.19 -3.36 -12.35
N ASP A 72 3.18 -2.24 -13.06
CA ASP A 72 2.11 -1.84 -13.98
C ASP A 72 2.24 -2.40 -15.40
N LEU A 73 3.30 -3.15 -15.73
CA LEU A 73 3.43 -3.74 -17.07
C LEU A 73 2.29 -4.71 -17.37
N GLY A 74 1.81 -5.40 -16.33
CA GLY A 74 0.62 -6.23 -16.38
C GLY A 74 -0.64 -5.45 -16.79
N LYS A 75 -0.71 -4.13 -16.64
CA LYS A 75 -1.83 -3.29 -17.10
C LYS A 75 -1.73 -2.92 -18.59
N ILE A 76 -0.57 -3.05 -19.23
CA ILE A 76 -0.36 -2.71 -20.63
C ILE A 76 -0.90 -3.83 -21.53
N ARG A 77 -1.95 -3.51 -22.32
CA ARG A 77 -2.67 -4.48 -23.16
C ARG A 77 -1.75 -5.22 -24.14
N ASP A 78 -0.85 -4.52 -24.81
CA ASP A 78 0.02 -5.12 -25.82
C ASP A 78 1.04 -6.07 -25.17
N ILE A 79 1.59 -5.71 -24.00
CA ILE A 79 2.45 -6.59 -23.19
C ILE A 79 1.70 -7.86 -22.80
N ARG A 80 0.47 -7.74 -22.26
CA ARG A 80 -0.33 -8.93 -21.90
C ARG A 80 -0.63 -9.81 -23.10
N ARG A 81 -1.00 -9.21 -24.23
CA ARG A 81 -1.30 -9.97 -25.46
C ARG A 81 -0.09 -10.79 -25.90
N ASP A 82 1.10 -10.21 -25.84
CA ASP A 82 2.30 -10.80 -26.44
C ASP A 82 3.07 -11.71 -25.46
N LEU A 83 3.01 -11.45 -24.15
CA LEU A 83 3.83 -12.15 -23.13
C LEU A 83 3.03 -12.96 -22.09
N SER A 84 1.74 -12.72 -21.93
CA SER A 84 0.87 -13.47 -21.02
C SER A 84 -0.53 -13.70 -21.62
N PRO A 85 -0.61 -14.30 -22.83
CA PRO A 85 -1.86 -14.41 -23.57
C PRO A 85 -2.92 -15.18 -22.79
N GLY A 86 -4.12 -14.62 -22.71
CA GLY A 86 -5.27 -15.23 -22.02
C GLY A 86 -5.38 -14.90 -20.52
N ILE A 87 -4.39 -14.21 -19.93
CA ILE A 87 -4.45 -13.76 -18.54
C ILE A 87 -5.02 -12.33 -18.50
N CYS A 88 -6.21 -12.19 -17.91
CA CYS A 88 -6.91 -10.90 -17.81
C CYS A 88 -6.45 -10.06 -16.61
N ASP A 89 -6.16 -10.73 -15.50
CA ASP A 89 -5.72 -10.10 -14.26
C ASP A 89 -4.28 -9.56 -14.41
N HIS A 90 -4.06 -8.30 -14.04
CA HIS A 90 -2.79 -7.63 -14.32
C HIS A 90 -1.63 -8.16 -13.47
N ASP A 91 -1.87 -8.48 -12.20
CA ASP A 91 -0.82 -8.96 -11.30
C ASP A 91 -0.45 -10.39 -11.67
N LYS A 92 -1.44 -11.25 -11.97
CA LYS A 92 -1.20 -12.60 -12.51
C LYS A 92 -0.50 -12.57 -13.85
N ALA A 93 -0.80 -11.58 -14.69
CA ALA A 93 -0.12 -11.40 -15.97
C ALA A 93 1.36 -11.06 -15.79
N LEU A 94 1.70 -10.18 -14.86
CA LEU A 94 3.10 -9.87 -14.56
C LEU A 94 3.82 -11.05 -13.89
N LEU A 95 3.17 -11.73 -12.95
CA LEU A 95 3.70 -12.92 -12.29
C LEU A 95 4.05 -14.00 -13.33
N TYR A 96 3.15 -14.24 -14.29
CA TYR A 96 3.40 -15.16 -15.41
C TYR A 96 4.64 -14.76 -16.23
N ILE A 97 4.81 -13.47 -16.51
CA ILE A 97 5.98 -12.95 -17.26
C ILE A 97 7.27 -13.20 -16.48
N ILE A 98 7.28 -12.96 -15.17
CA ILE A 98 8.43 -13.22 -14.29
C ILE A 98 8.79 -14.71 -14.26
N GLU A 99 7.79 -15.59 -14.23
CA GLU A 99 8.01 -17.04 -14.12
C GLU A 99 8.42 -17.70 -15.45
N ASN A 100 7.90 -17.21 -16.58
CA ASN A 100 8.04 -17.88 -17.88
C ASN A 100 9.00 -17.16 -18.83
N THR A 101 9.12 -15.84 -18.72
CA THR A 101 9.92 -15.01 -19.64
C THR A 101 10.67 -13.86 -18.95
N PRO A 102 11.38 -14.09 -17.83
CA PRO A 102 11.99 -12.99 -17.07
C PRO A 102 13.06 -12.20 -17.86
N GLN A 103 13.59 -12.74 -18.97
CA GLN A 103 14.55 -12.07 -19.86
C GLN A 103 14.05 -10.75 -20.44
N VAL A 104 12.73 -10.54 -20.50
CA VAL A 104 12.14 -9.27 -20.95
C VAL A 104 12.16 -8.19 -19.86
N LEU A 105 12.52 -8.57 -18.63
CA LEU A 105 12.61 -7.71 -17.45
C LEU A 105 14.07 -7.66 -16.94
N PRO A 106 15.02 -7.07 -17.71
CA PRO A 106 16.44 -7.10 -17.36
C PRO A 106 16.73 -6.43 -16.01
N SER A 107 15.98 -5.39 -15.63
CA SER A 107 16.11 -4.73 -14.33
C SER A 107 15.79 -5.69 -13.18
N TYR A 108 14.75 -6.52 -13.32
CA TYR A 108 14.38 -7.53 -12.34
C TYR A 108 15.43 -8.65 -12.26
N LEU A 109 15.87 -9.17 -13.41
CA LEU A 109 16.87 -10.24 -13.46
C LEU A 109 18.22 -9.87 -12.85
N ARG A 110 18.59 -8.58 -12.87
CA ARG A 110 19.81 -8.09 -12.24
C ARG A 110 19.75 -8.10 -10.72
N LEU A 111 18.55 -8.07 -10.13
CA LEU A 111 18.41 -8.01 -8.67
C LEU A 111 18.93 -9.28 -8.01
N PRO A 112 19.45 -9.20 -6.77
CA PRO A 112 19.77 -10.39 -5.99
C PRO A 112 18.56 -11.31 -5.80
N PRO A 113 18.76 -12.64 -5.67
CA PRO A 113 17.67 -13.60 -5.50
C PRO A 113 16.71 -13.28 -4.34
N PHE A 114 17.23 -12.69 -3.27
CA PHE A 114 16.42 -12.22 -2.15
C PHE A 114 15.36 -11.21 -2.59
N TYR A 115 15.74 -10.16 -3.33
CA TYR A 115 14.80 -9.13 -3.79
C TYR A 115 13.90 -9.59 -4.92
N GLN A 116 14.38 -10.48 -5.80
CA GLN A 116 13.53 -11.17 -6.77
C GLN A 116 12.39 -11.92 -6.06
N LYS A 117 12.73 -12.63 -4.97
CA LYS A 117 11.75 -13.33 -4.13
C LYS A 117 10.75 -12.36 -3.49
N LEU A 118 11.19 -11.23 -2.91
CA LEU A 118 10.28 -10.25 -2.30
C LEU A 118 9.26 -9.71 -3.31
N ILE A 119 9.70 -9.39 -4.53
CA ILE A 119 8.82 -8.93 -5.62
C ILE A 119 7.83 -10.03 -6.01
N HIS A 120 8.30 -11.27 -6.17
CA HIS A 120 7.45 -12.43 -6.49
C HIS A 120 6.38 -12.65 -5.41
N CYS A 121 6.76 -12.62 -4.13
CA CYS A 121 5.82 -12.73 -3.01
C CYS A 121 4.80 -11.59 -2.99
N ALA A 122 5.24 -10.35 -3.22
CA ALA A 122 4.37 -9.18 -3.28
C ALA A 122 3.34 -9.24 -4.42
N LEU A 123 3.68 -9.86 -5.56
CA LEU A 123 2.75 -10.08 -6.67
C LEU A 123 1.83 -11.29 -6.48
N SER A 124 2.24 -12.24 -5.64
CA SER A 124 1.49 -13.49 -5.41
C SER A 124 0.40 -13.35 -4.34
N VAL A 125 0.46 -12.30 -3.50
CA VAL A 125 -0.48 -12.13 -2.40
C VAL A 125 -1.84 -11.64 -2.91
N GLU A 126 -2.85 -12.51 -2.83
CA GLU A 126 -4.24 -12.17 -3.19
C GLU A 126 -4.96 -11.40 -2.08
N PHE A 127 -4.43 -10.24 -1.71
CA PHE A 127 -5.01 -9.38 -0.67
C PHE A 127 -4.98 -7.92 -1.11
N ASN A 128 -6.15 -7.29 -1.27
CA ASN A 128 -6.21 -5.88 -1.60
C ASN A 128 -6.22 -5.04 -0.32
N PHE A 129 -5.13 -4.32 -0.07
CA PHE A 129 -5.02 -3.46 1.11
C PHE A 129 -5.93 -2.23 1.05
N GLY A 130 -6.15 -1.64 -0.13
CA GLY A 130 -7.10 -0.54 -0.29
C GLY A 130 -8.54 -0.94 0.09
N GLN A 131 -8.96 -2.14 -0.29
CA GLN A 131 -10.24 -2.72 0.12
C GLN A 131 -10.30 -3.01 1.62
N PHE A 132 -9.18 -3.40 2.23
CA PHE A 132 -9.10 -3.52 3.69
C PHE A 132 -9.31 -2.17 4.37
N LEU A 133 -8.63 -1.11 3.88
CA LEU A 133 -8.77 0.24 4.43
C LEU A 133 -10.21 0.78 4.32
N GLN A 134 -10.96 0.35 3.31
CA GLN A 134 -12.35 0.74 3.09
C GLN A 134 -13.35 -0.21 3.76
N GLY A 135 -12.88 -1.22 4.49
CA GLY A 135 -13.75 -2.23 5.12
C GLY A 135 -14.48 -3.12 4.11
N GLU A 136 -14.06 -3.19 2.85
CA GLU A 136 -14.68 -4.06 1.84
C GLU A 136 -14.27 -5.53 2.02
N ASN A 137 -13.06 -5.78 2.50
CA ASN A 137 -12.56 -7.13 2.75
C ASN A 137 -13.38 -7.87 3.83
N LEU A 138 -13.43 -9.20 3.72
CA LEU A 138 -13.89 -10.07 4.79
C LEU A 138 -12.70 -10.43 5.70
N PRO A 139 -12.92 -10.80 6.97
CA PRO A 139 -11.85 -11.28 7.86
C PRO A 139 -11.01 -12.40 7.22
N ALA A 140 -11.64 -13.29 6.45
CA ALA A 140 -10.96 -14.37 5.74
C ALA A 140 -9.90 -13.90 4.74
N ASN A 141 -10.00 -12.68 4.19
CA ASN A 141 -8.98 -12.13 3.29
C ASN A 141 -7.64 -11.89 4.02
N LEU A 142 -7.66 -11.59 5.32
CA LEU A 142 -6.45 -11.36 6.12
C LEU A 142 -5.64 -12.66 6.29
N MET A 143 -6.24 -13.83 6.07
CA MET A 143 -5.52 -15.10 6.08
C MET A 143 -4.38 -15.10 5.05
N LYS A 144 -4.54 -14.40 3.92
CA LYS A 144 -3.51 -14.31 2.88
C LYS A 144 -2.25 -13.60 3.37
N VAL A 145 -2.42 -12.48 4.09
CA VAL A 145 -1.31 -11.76 4.74
C VAL A 145 -0.70 -12.61 5.86
N LYS A 146 -1.54 -13.28 6.66
CA LYS A 146 -1.05 -14.16 7.73
C LYS A 146 -0.24 -15.33 7.21
N THR A 147 -0.65 -15.94 6.10
CA THR A 147 0.11 -16.99 5.41
C THR A 147 1.43 -16.45 4.88
N MET A 148 1.43 -15.31 4.17
CA MET A 148 2.66 -14.65 3.69
C MET A 148 3.64 -14.35 4.82
N LEU A 149 3.14 -13.87 5.95
CA LEU A 149 3.93 -13.60 7.15
C LEU A 149 4.58 -14.86 7.73
N GLY A 150 3.88 -16.00 7.68
CA GLY A 150 4.38 -17.29 8.17
C GLY A 150 5.37 -17.96 7.23
N ASP A 151 5.08 -17.95 5.92
CA ASP A 151 5.84 -18.67 4.90
C ASP A 151 7.08 -17.87 4.44
N GLU A 152 6.91 -16.55 4.27
CA GLU A 152 7.93 -15.68 3.66
C GLU A 152 8.58 -14.70 4.67
N GLY A 153 7.92 -14.48 5.80
CA GLY A 153 8.43 -13.66 6.90
C GLY A 153 8.09 -12.18 6.80
N LYS A 154 8.53 -11.43 7.82
CA LYS A 154 8.22 -10.01 8.01
C LYS A 154 8.74 -9.11 6.88
N ASP A 155 9.93 -9.41 6.37
CA ASP A 155 10.56 -8.59 5.32
C ASP A 155 9.73 -8.61 4.02
N ALA A 156 9.08 -9.73 3.69
CA ALA A 156 8.19 -9.81 2.52
C ALA A 156 6.93 -8.98 2.71
N VAL A 157 6.31 -9.04 3.90
CA VAL A 157 5.10 -8.27 4.21
C VAL A 157 5.42 -6.77 4.25
N SER A 158 6.52 -6.35 4.88
CA SER A 158 6.88 -4.93 4.95
C SER A 158 7.25 -4.35 3.58
N PHE A 159 7.95 -5.13 2.74
CA PHE A 159 8.24 -4.75 1.35
C PHE A 159 6.96 -4.57 0.53
N TYR A 160 6.02 -5.52 0.65
CA TYR A 160 4.70 -5.44 -0.01
C TYR A 160 3.89 -4.22 0.44
N LEU A 161 3.79 -3.99 1.75
CA LEU A 161 3.04 -2.84 2.29
C LEU A 161 3.68 -1.50 1.88
N PHE A 162 5.02 -1.41 1.83
CA PHE A 162 5.69 -0.20 1.37
C PHE A 162 5.47 0.06 -0.12
N HIS A 163 5.45 -0.97 -0.96
CA HIS A 163 5.05 -0.84 -2.37
C HIS A 163 3.65 -0.23 -2.49
N ILE A 164 2.66 -0.73 -1.74
CA ILE A 164 1.30 -0.18 -1.75
C ILE A 164 1.30 1.28 -1.29
N PHE A 165 2.06 1.61 -0.24
CA PHE A 165 2.16 2.97 0.28
C PHE A 165 2.56 3.96 -0.82
N VAL A 166 3.63 3.65 -1.56
CA VAL A 166 4.16 4.55 -2.58
C VAL A 166 3.31 4.57 -3.85
N ASP A 167 2.63 3.47 -4.20
CA ASP A 167 1.66 3.44 -5.30
C ASP A 167 0.46 4.36 -5.03
N ILE A 168 -0.10 4.29 -3.81
CA ILE A 168 -1.17 5.20 -3.37
C ILE A 168 -0.68 6.65 -3.36
N ALA A 169 0.51 6.91 -2.80
CA ALA A 169 1.11 8.25 -2.78
C ALA A 169 1.30 8.82 -4.19
N GLY A 170 1.72 7.98 -5.15
CA GLY A 170 1.94 8.35 -6.54
C GLY A 170 0.68 8.52 -7.40
N THR A 171 -0.51 8.16 -6.89
CA THR A 171 -1.75 8.15 -7.68
C THR A 171 -2.09 9.51 -8.31
N SER A 172 -1.67 10.60 -7.66
CA SER A 172 -1.87 11.98 -8.15
C SER A 172 -0.87 12.44 -9.22
N GLY A 173 0.03 11.56 -9.68
CA GLY A 173 1.02 11.84 -10.72
C GLY A 173 0.43 12.36 -12.04
N THR A 174 -0.83 12.03 -12.33
CA THR A 174 -1.55 12.56 -13.50
C THR A 174 -1.85 14.06 -13.40
N ARG A 175 -1.87 14.63 -12.19
CA ARG A 175 -2.15 16.04 -11.91
C ARG A 175 -0.88 16.84 -11.67
N THR A 176 0.03 16.31 -10.86
CA THR A 176 1.27 16.97 -10.48
C THR A 176 2.36 15.95 -10.16
N TRP A 177 3.62 16.34 -10.39
CA TRP A 177 4.81 15.60 -9.94
C TRP A 177 5.52 16.28 -8.78
N GLU A 178 4.93 17.36 -8.27
CA GLU A 178 5.47 18.11 -7.15
C GLU A 178 4.78 17.67 -5.85
N GLY A 179 5.43 16.78 -5.11
CA GLY A 179 4.90 16.17 -3.89
C GLY A 179 3.84 15.09 -4.11
N SER A 180 3.51 14.40 -3.02
CA SER A 180 2.41 13.45 -2.94
C SER A 180 1.14 14.19 -2.55
N LEU A 181 0.29 14.51 -3.52
CA LEU A 181 -1.00 15.15 -3.23
C LEU A 181 -1.97 14.21 -2.51
N THR A 182 -1.87 12.90 -2.76
CA THR A 182 -2.82 11.91 -2.22
C THR A 182 -2.50 11.51 -0.79
N MET A 183 -1.22 11.35 -0.43
CA MET A 183 -0.81 10.85 0.89
C MET A 183 -0.70 11.98 1.92
N ASP A 184 -1.85 12.59 2.20
CA ASP A 184 -2.03 13.61 3.23
C ASP A 184 -2.12 12.99 4.64
N GLN A 185 -2.38 13.80 5.67
CA GLN A 185 -2.45 13.33 7.04
C GLN A 185 -3.60 12.34 7.27
N SER A 186 -4.78 12.58 6.69
CA SER A 186 -5.95 11.75 6.91
C SER A 186 -5.75 10.35 6.31
N LEU A 187 -5.26 10.31 5.07
CA LEU A 187 -4.96 9.05 4.41
C LEU A 187 -3.80 8.31 5.07
N TYR A 188 -2.75 9.02 5.47
CA TYR A 188 -1.62 8.43 6.17
C TYR A 188 -2.05 7.79 7.51
N SER A 189 -2.85 8.49 8.33
CA SER A 189 -3.36 7.92 9.58
C SER A 189 -4.15 6.64 9.35
N THR A 190 -5.01 6.63 8.33
CA THR A 190 -5.79 5.46 7.95
C THR A 190 -4.91 4.31 7.47
N PHE A 191 -3.89 4.61 6.67
CA PHE A 191 -2.90 3.65 6.20
C PHE A 191 -2.13 3.04 7.38
N GLN A 192 -1.66 3.88 8.30
CA GLN A 192 -0.90 3.46 9.48
C GLN A 192 -1.74 2.56 10.38
N ASP A 193 -3.00 2.90 10.66
CA ASP A 193 -3.91 2.02 11.41
C ASP A 193 -4.06 0.65 10.74
N GLY A 194 -4.13 0.64 9.41
CA GLY A 194 -4.18 -0.61 8.66
C GLY A 194 -2.91 -1.46 8.83
N VAL A 195 -1.73 -0.84 8.74
CA VAL A 195 -0.44 -1.52 8.95
C VAL A 195 -0.32 -2.05 10.37
N ASP A 196 -0.57 -1.20 11.37
CA ASP A 196 -0.54 -1.55 12.80
C ASP A 196 -1.45 -2.74 13.09
N CYS A 197 -2.65 -2.77 12.49
CA CYS A 197 -3.56 -3.90 12.63
C CYS A 197 -2.99 -5.18 12.00
N LEU A 198 -2.41 -5.11 10.80
CA LEU A 198 -1.83 -6.30 10.17
C LEU A 198 -0.63 -6.87 10.94
N GLU A 199 0.14 -6.04 11.66
CA GLU A 199 1.22 -6.52 12.53
C GLU A 199 0.72 -7.45 13.65
N MET A 200 -0.50 -7.23 14.14
CA MET A 200 -1.13 -8.07 15.17
C MET A 200 -1.42 -9.50 14.66
N LEU A 201 -1.41 -9.76 13.35
CA LEU A 201 -1.58 -11.12 12.79
C LEU A 201 -0.48 -12.10 13.24
N THR A 202 0.66 -11.59 13.72
CA THR A 202 1.71 -12.39 14.35
C THR A 202 1.24 -13.13 15.60
N THR A 203 0.28 -12.57 16.34
CA THR A 203 -0.16 -13.06 17.65
C THR A 203 -1.65 -13.36 17.73
N GLU A 204 -2.47 -12.68 16.93
CA GLU A 204 -3.93 -12.71 17.02
C GLU A 204 -4.59 -13.49 15.87
N SER A 205 -5.88 -13.79 16.02
CA SER A 205 -6.68 -14.39 14.95
C SER A 205 -7.07 -13.32 13.92
N VAL A 206 -7.39 -13.74 12.68
CA VAL A 206 -7.81 -12.79 11.64
C VAL A 206 -9.11 -12.06 11.99
N ASP A 207 -10.00 -12.69 12.76
CA ASP A 207 -11.24 -12.08 13.23
C ASP A 207 -10.98 -10.98 14.25
N GLU A 208 -10.08 -11.22 15.21
CA GLU A 208 -9.74 -10.21 16.22
C GLU A 208 -8.99 -9.02 15.60
N VAL A 209 -8.08 -9.28 14.66
CA VAL A 209 -7.42 -8.21 13.90
C VAL A 209 -8.41 -7.37 13.11
N TYR A 210 -9.36 -8.00 12.41
CA TYR A 210 -10.36 -7.27 11.64
C TYR A 210 -11.30 -6.45 12.53
N LYS A 211 -11.72 -6.99 13.68
CA LYS A 211 -12.51 -6.25 14.66
C LYS A 211 -11.71 -5.07 15.22
N SER A 212 -10.46 -5.27 15.60
CA SER A 212 -9.57 -4.22 16.11
C SER A 212 -9.44 -3.07 15.10
N TYR A 213 -9.31 -3.38 13.82
CA TYR A 213 -9.32 -2.39 12.75
C TYR A 213 -10.63 -1.59 12.72
N LEU A 214 -11.78 -2.25 12.67
CA LEU A 214 -13.08 -1.57 12.66
C LEU A 214 -13.33 -0.75 13.94
N THR A 215 -12.85 -1.20 15.10
CA THR A 215 -12.93 -0.45 16.35
C THR A 215 -12.08 0.83 16.30
N ARG A 216 -10.87 0.78 15.74
CA ARG A 216 -10.04 1.98 15.53
C ARG A 216 -10.72 2.97 14.59
N ARG A 217 -11.32 2.46 13.50
CA ARG A 217 -12.09 3.28 12.56
C ARG A 217 -13.29 3.95 13.22
N ALA A 218 -14.07 3.22 14.01
CA ALA A 218 -15.19 3.81 14.74
C ALA A 218 -14.80 4.98 15.63
N ARG A 219 -13.68 4.81 16.36
CA ARG A 219 -13.16 5.84 17.26
C ARG A 219 -12.70 7.09 16.52
N SER A 220 -12.28 6.99 15.25
CA SER A 220 -11.88 8.17 14.48
C SER A 220 -13.04 9.10 14.16
N PHE A 221 -14.28 8.61 14.16
CA PHE A 221 -15.50 9.41 14.03
C PHE A 221 -16.34 9.45 15.32
N GLY A 222 -15.71 9.20 16.48
CA GLY A 222 -16.31 9.45 17.80
C GLY A 222 -17.18 8.31 18.36
N GLU A 223 -17.21 7.16 17.71
CA GLU A 223 -18.02 6.01 18.13
C GLU A 223 -17.15 4.89 18.75
N ASP A 224 -17.76 4.02 19.53
CA ASP A 224 -17.12 2.77 19.99
C ASP A 224 -17.93 1.57 19.50
N VAL A 225 -17.25 0.42 19.39
CA VAL A 225 -17.86 -0.77 18.78
C VAL A 225 -18.06 -1.85 19.84
N VAL A 226 -19.31 -2.04 20.27
CA VAL A 226 -19.68 -3.02 21.31
C VAL A 226 -20.66 -4.08 20.82
N SER A 227 -21.44 -3.79 19.78
CA SER A 227 -22.43 -4.67 19.20
C SER A 227 -22.13 -5.02 17.75
N ARG A 228 -22.82 -6.04 17.22
CA ARG A 228 -22.73 -6.40 15.79
C ARG A 228 -23.22 -5.28 14.87
N SER A 229 -24.21 -4.51 15.31
CA SER A 229 -24.74 -3.38 14.56
C SER A 229 -23.69 -2.28 14.43
N ASP A 230 -22.92 -2.03 15.49
CA ASP A 230 -21.86 -1.02 15.50
C ASP A 230 -20.73 -1.41 14.54
N PHE A 231 -20.37 -2.70 14.47
CA PHE A 231 -19.41 -3.20 13.48
C PHE A 231 -19.91 -3.00 12.05
N ALA A 232 -21.21 -3.20 11.80
CA ALA A 232 -21.80 -2.97 10.49
C ALA A 232 -21.79 -1.48 10.13
N LEU A 233 -22.11 -0.61 11.08
CA LEU A 233 -22.06 0.84 10.90
C LEU A 233 -20.63 1.32 10.64
N ALA A 234 -19.65 0.85 11.42
CA ALA A 234 -18.26 1.21 11.22
C ALA A 234 -17.74 0.79 9.84
N ARG A 235 -18.15 -0.40 9.38
CA ARG A 235 -17.82 -0.87 8.03
C ARG A 235 -18.47 0.02 6.95
N LEU A 236 -19.74 0.39 7.10
CA LEU A 236 -20.43 1.28 6.18
C LEU A 236 -19.80 2.68 6.15
N ALA A 237 -19.39 3.21 7.32
CA ALA A 237 -18.70 4.49 7.42
C ALA A 237 -17.37 4.47 6.64
N CYS A 238 -16.57 3.40 6.74
CA CYS A 238 -15.36 3.24 5.92
C CYS A 238 -15.68 3.24 4.42
N GLN A 239 -16.74 2.54 4.00
CA GLN A 239 -17.17 2.47 2.60
C GLN A 239 -17.70 3.81 2.08
N ALA A 240 -18.35 4.59 2.95
CA ALA A 240 -18.78 5.96 2.67
C ALA A 240 -17.63 6.98 2.70
N ARG A 241 -16.40 6.53 3.04
CA ARG A 241 -15.19 7.36 3.18
C ARG A 241 -15.29 8.41 4.29
N VAL A 242 -16.05 8.12 5.33
CA VAL A 242 -16.08 8.92 6.55
C VAL A 242 -14.71 8.82 7.23
N SER A 243 -14.02 9.95 7.33
CA SER A 243 -12.68 10.03 7.90
C SER A 243 -12.66 10.63 9.30
N ASP A 244 -13.60 11.53 9.61
CA ASP A 244 -13.75 12.18 10.90
C ASP A 244 -15.22 12.39 11.31
N ILE A 245 -15.42 13.08 12.44
CA ILE A 245 -16.74 13.39 13.00
C ILE A 245 -17.55 14.30 12.06
N SER A 246 -16.89 15.24 11.36
CA SER A 246 -17.57 16.17 10.44
C SER A 246 -18.18 15.40 9.26
N ASP A 247 -17.44 14.47 8.69
CA ASP A 247 -17.94 13.60 7.62
C ASP A 247 -19.11 12.73 8.12
N ALA A 248 -19.04 12.24 9.36
CA ALA A 248 -20.06 11.39 9.95
C ALA A 248 -21.40 12.12 10.13
N GLU A 249 -21.35 13.40 10.54
CA GLU A 249 -22.53 14.25 10.68
C GLU A 249 -23.24 14.49 9.32
N GLU A 250 -22.49 14.62 8.22
CA GLU A 250 -23.05 14.82 6.88
C GLU A 250 -23.74 13.56 6.34
N VAL A 251 -23.20 12.36 6.64
CA VAL A 251 -23.76 11.08 6.18
C VAL A 251 -24.98 10.64 7.00
N MET A 252 -25.08 11.09 8.26
CA MET A 252 -26.19 10.75 9.17
C MET A 252 -27.38 11.74 9.12
N ALA A 253 -27.26 12.85 8.38
CA ALA A 253 -28.31 13.84 8.18
C ALA A 253 -29.30 13.45 7.05
#